data_AF-A0A8C8B325-F1
#
_entry.id   AF-A0A8C8B325-F1
#
_cell.length_a   1.000
_cell.length_b   1.000
_cell.length_c   1.000
_cell.angle_alpha   90.00
_cell.angle_beta   90.00
_cell.angle_gamma   90.00
#
_symmetry.space_group_name_H-M   'P 1'
#
loop_
_entity.id
_entity.type
_entity.pdbx_description
1 polymer ?
#
loop_
_entity_poly.entity_id
_entity_poly.type
_entity_poly.pdbx_seq_one_letter_code
_entity_poly.pdbx_strand_id
1 'polypeptide(L)'
;MDERLLRALGGLSLQPPRRRFGGRLVLLRGLPGAGKSTLARQLKRDYPSAVVLSTDDFFIENGVYMFEPDFLEDAHKWNQKRAHKAMKNGKSPVIIDNTNIHAWEMKPYVMMARENRYEVVFQEPDTPWKFNVRELTRRNIHHVPQQKIQRMKEEYEHNVTFHSVLQSEKPGRAERSSSGPNAAYVPLIQQKSLKDTKI
;
A
#
# COMPACT_ATOMS: atom_id res chain seq x y z
N MET A 1 -30.31 -7.70 -54.01
CA MET A 1 -29.00 -7.40 -53.40
C MET A 1 -28.53 -8.70 -52.79
N ASP A 2 -27.48 -9.29 -53.36
CA ASP A 2 -27.11 -10.71 -53.20
C ASP A 2 -26.55 -11.02 -51.80
N GLU A 3 -27.17 -11.98 -51.09
CA GLU A 3 -26.75 -12.48 -49.78
C GLU A 3 -25.34 -13.11 -49.78
N ARG A 4 -24.75 -13.35 -50.96
CA ARG A 4 -23.37 -13.82 -51.09
C ARG A 4 -22.32 -12.75 -50.78
N LEU A 5 -22.67 -11.47 -50.79
CA LEU A 5 -21.74 -10.39 -50.43
C LEU A 5 -21.64 -10.16 -48.91
N LEU A 6 -22.62 -10.60 -48.13
CA LEU A 6 -22.61 -10.48 -46.66
C LEU A 6 -21.74 -11.53 -45.96
N ARG A 7 -21.41 -12.65 -46.63
CA ARG A 7 -20.55 -13.71 -46.08
C ARG A 7 -19.05 -13.51 -46.34
N ALA A 8 -18.67 -12.58 -47.22
CA ALA A 8 -17.26 -12.27 -47.51
C ALA A 8 -16.64 -11.27 -46.51
N LEU A 9 -17.46 -10.65 -45.66
CA LEU A 9 -17.02 -9.79 -44.57
C LEU A 9 -17.38 -10.46 -43.24
N GLY A 10 -16.66 -11.53 -42.92
CA GLY A 10 -16.76 -12.21 -41.62
C GLY A 10 -16.77 -11.16 -40.52
N GLY A 11 -17.88 -11.10 -39.78
CA GLY A 11 -18.17 -10.08 -38.79
C GLY A 11 -17.03 -9.90 -37.81
N LEU A 12 -16.17 -8.91 -38.09
CA LEU A 12 -15.26 -8.35 -37.11
C LEU A 12 -16.15 -7.60 -36.13
N SER A 13 -16.63 -8.31 -35.10
CA SER A 13 -17.00 -7.68 -33.85
C SER A 13 -15.76 -6.90 -33.42
N LEU A 14 -15.78 -5.58 -33.63
CA LEU A 14 -14.80 -4.64 -33.09
C LEU A 14 -14.95 -4.66 -31.57
N GLN A 15 -14.46 -5.72 -30.94
CA GLN A 15 -14.20 -5.67 -29.52
C GLN A 15 -13.25 -4.49 -29.32
N PRO A 16 -13.58 -3.53 -28.45
CA PRO A 16 -12.68 -2.43 -28.18
C PRO A 16 -11.31 -3.01 -27.84
N PRO A 17 -10.20 -2.47 -28.39
CA PRO A 17 -8.88 -3.04 -28.18
C PRO A 17 -8.66 -3.17 -26.68
N ARG A 18 -8.37 -4.40 -26.22
CA ARG A 18 -8.05 -4.66 -24.80
C ARG A 18 -6.97 -3.66 -24.41
N ARG A 19 -7.29 -2.72 -23.51
CA ARG A 19 -6.32 -1.74 -23.01
C ARG A 19 -5.14 -2.52 -22.42
N ARG A 20 -4.02 -2.54 -23.13
CA ARG A 20 -2.79 -3.19 -22.65
C ARG A 20 -2.20 -2.28 -21.58
N PHE A 21 -2.32 -2.69 -20.33
CA PHE A 21 -1.63 -2.03 -19.23
C PHE A 21 -0.11 -2.24 -19.37
N GLY A 22 0.67 -1.22 -19.02
CA GLY A 22 2.14 -1.26 -19.00
C GLY A 22 2.72 -2.03 -17.80
N GLY A 23 1.88 -2.34 -16.81
CA GLY A 23 2.24 -3.09 -15.60
C GLY A 23 1.10 -3.11 -14.60
N ARG A 24 1.36 -3.61 -13.38
CA ARG A 24 0.41 -3.64 -12.27
C ARG A 24 0.97 -2.93 -11.04
N LEU A 25 0.17 -2.04 -10.45
CA LEU A 25 0.38 -1.45 -9.14
C LEU A 25 -0.53 -2.19 -8.14
N VAL A 26 0.04 -2.78 -7.11
CA VAL A 26 -0.70 -3.40 -6.00
C VAL A 26 -0.56 -2.51 -4.78
N LEU A 27 -1.67 -1.95 -4.32
CA LEU A 27 -1.76 -1.18 -3.09
C LEU A 27 -2.26 -2.09 -1.98
N LEU A 28 -1.37 -2.49 -1.08
CA LEU A 28 -1.77 -3.26 0.09
C LEU A 28 -2.53 -2.37 1.05
N ARG A 29 -3.56 -2.90 1.69
CA ARG A 29 -4.36 -2.19 2.69
C ARG A 29 -4.59 -3.05 3.93
N GLY A 30 -4.63 -2.42 5.10
CA GLY A 30 -4.95 -3.11 6.34
C GLY A 30 -4.23 -2.55 7.56
N LEU A 31 -4.76 -2.89 8.74
CA LEU A 31 -4.25 -2.41 10.01
C LEU A 31 -2.85 -2.94 10.34
N PRO A 32 -2.06 -2.27 11.21
CA PRO A 32 -0.84 -2.83 11.76
C PRO A 32 -1.09 -4.22 12.36
N GLY A 33 -0.26 -5.21 12.01
CA GLY A 33 -0.44 -6.61 12.44
C GLY A 33 -1.42 -7.46 11.60
N ALA A 34 -2.11 -6.88 10.59
CA ALA A 34 -3.07 -7.62 9.77
C ALA A 34 -2.43 -8.64 8.79
N GLY A 35 -1.12 -8.54 8.56
CA GLY A 35 -0.38 -9.48 7.69
C GLY A 35 0.05 -8.93 6.33
N LYS A 36 0.01 -7.61 6.12
CA LYS A 36 0.38 -6.96 4.84
C LYS A 36 1.78 -7.32 4.35
N SER A 37 2.80 -7.20 5.20
CA SER A 37 4.18 -7.58 4.83
C SER A 37 4.37 -9.07 4.59
N THR A 38 3.50 -9.92 5.15
CA THR A 38 3.46 -11.35 4.79
C THR A 38 2.89 -11.54 3.39
N LEU A 39 1.80 -10.84 3.06
CA LEU A 39 1.22 -10.83 1.73
C LEU A 39 2.19 -10.23 0.68
N ALA A 40 2.89 -9.14 1.01
CA ALA A 40 3.90 -8.54 0.14
C ALA A 40 5.03 -9.53 -0.20
N ARG A 41 5.53 -10.25 0.82
CA ARG A 41 6.54 -11.30 0.62
C ARG A 41 6.03 -12.46 -0.21
N GLN A 42 4.77 -12.87 -0.03
CA GLN A 42 4.15 -13.89 -0.89
C GLN A 42 4.08 -13.42 -2.34
N LEU A 43 3.54 -12.23 -2.59
CA LEU A 43 3.50 -11.64 -3.94
C LEU A 43 4.91 -11.53 -4.56
N LYS A 44 5.94 -11.20 -3.78
CA LYS A 44 7.32 -11.15 -4.26
C LYS A 44 7.88 -12.53 -4.62
N ARG A 45 7.48 -13.59 -3.92
CA ARG A 45 7.85 -14.97 -4.29
C ARG A 45 7.14 -15.41 -5.57
N ASP A 46 5.85 -15.10 -5.67
CA ASP A 46 5.02 -15.48 -6.83
C ASP A 46 5.42 -14.69 -8.09
N TYR A 47 5.86 -13.44 -7.90
CA TYR A 47 6.35 -12.55 -8.95
C TYR A 47 7.78 -12.09 -8.64
N PRO A 48 8.82 -12.83 -9.05
CA PRO A 48 10.21 -12.48 -8.76
C PRO A 48 10.65 -11.10 -9.27
N SER A 49 10.00 -10.58 -10.33
CA SER A 49 10.23 -9.23 -10.86
C SER A 49 9.61 -8.11 -10.02
N ALA A 50 8.75 -8.44 -9.05
CA ALA A 50 8.03 -7.45 -8.26
C ALA A 50 8.97 -6.53 -7.47
N VAL A 51 8.57 -5.28 -7.30
CA VAL A 51 9.27 -4.34 -6.41
C VAL A 51 8.34 -4.04 -5.25
N VAL A 52 8.74 -4.42 -4.03
CA VAL A 52 8.02 -4.10 -2.79
C VAL A 52 8.61 -2.83 -2.21
N LEU A 53 7.76 -1.87 -1.87
CA LEU A 53 8.13 -0.57 -1.37
C LEU A 53 7.28 -0.24 -0.13
N SER A 54 7.92 0.16 0.97
CA SER A 54 7.23 0.61 2.17
C SER A 54 7.74 1.97 2.62
N THR A 55 6.86 2.76 3.25
CA THR A 55 7.27 3.98 3.95
C THR A 55 8.15 3.65 5.16
N ASP A 56 7.95 2.50 5.80
CA ASP A 56 8.76 2.06 6.94
C ASP A 56 10.24 1.82 6.57
N ASP A 57 10.54 1.52 5.30
CA ASP A 57 11.92 1.37 4.81
C ASP A 57 12.78 2.63 5.05
N PHE A 58 12.15 3.81 5.14
CA PHE A 58 12.84 5.08 5.38
C PHE A 58 13.46 5.13 6.78
N PHE A 59 12.83 4.45 7.74
CA PHE A 59 13.20 4.46 9.16
C PHE A 59 14.11 3.30 9.53
N ILE A 60 14.66 2.57 8.55
CA ILE A 60 15.58 1.46 8.81
C ILE A 60 17.02 1.96 8.68
N GLU A 61 17.72 2.07 9.81
CA GLU A 61 19.14 2.40 9.87
C GLU A 61 19.95 1.20 10.36
N ASN A 62 20.91 0.73 9.55
CA ASN A 62 21.74 -0.44 9.87
C ASN A 62 20.92 -1.69 10.27
N GLY A 63 19.73 -1.86 9.68
CA GLY A 63 18.82 -2.96 9.97
C GLY A 63 17.95 -2.77 11.22
N VAL A 64 18.05 -1.63 11.90
CA VAL A 64 17.26 -1.27 13.08
C VAL A 64 16.19 -0.26 12.69
N TYR A 65 14.95 -0.51 13.13
CA TYR A 65 13.83 0.42 12.89
C TYR A 65 13.85 1.56 13.92
N MET A 66 13.98 2.79 13.46
CA MET A 66 14.05 4.03 14.24
C MET A 66 12.98 5.01 13.75
N PHE A 67 11.76 4.90 14.30
CA PHE A 67 10.66 5.74 13.88
C PHE A 67 10.78 7.17 14.44
N GLU A 68 10.79 8.15 13.53
CA GLU A 68 10.81 9.58 13.87
C GLU A 68 9.61 10.30 13.24
N PRO A 69 8.61 10.72 14.03
CA PRO A 69 7.36 11.30 13.51
C PRO A 69 7.57 12.55 12.64
N ASP A 70 8.58 13.37 12.96
CA ASP A 70 8.86 14.62 12.25
C ASP A 70 9.27 14.37 10.79
N PHE A 71 9.84 13.19 10.50
CA PHE A 71 10.25 12.79 9.16
C PHE A 71 9.17 12.00 8.40
N LEU A 72 8.00 11.76 8.98
CA LEU A 72 6.96 10.93 8.35
C LEU A 72 6.48 11.48 7.00
N GLU A 73 6.34 12.80 6.88
CA GLU A 73 5.95 13.40 5.61
C GLU A 73 7.02 13.19 4.53
N ASP A 74 8.30 13.30 4.89
CA ASP A 74 9.42 13.10 3.98
C ASP A 74 9.59 11.62 3.63
N ALA A 75 9.37 10.71 4.57
CA ALA A 75 9.33 9.27 4.34
C ALA A 75 8.26 8.90 3.31
N HIS A 76 7.07 9.50 3.39
CA HIS A 76 6.02 9.33 2.38
C HIS A 76 6.44 9.87 1.00
N LYS A 77 7.00 11.09 0.93
CA LYS A 77 7.48 11.67 -0.34
C LYS A 77 8.61 10.82 -0.96
N TRP A 78 9.50 10.28 -0.13
CA TRP A 78 10.57 9.39 -0.56
C TRP A 78 10.03 8.08 -1.15
N ASN A 79 9.08 7.44 -0.48
CA ASN A 79 8.47 6.21 -0.99
C ASN A 79 7.69 6.45 -2.30
N GLN A 80 6.96 7.57 -2.38
CA GLN A 80 6.28 8.03 -3.59
C GLN A 80 7.25 8.21 -4.78
N LYS A 81 8.43 8.83 -4.55
CA LYS A 81 9.48 8.95 -5.58
C LYS A 81 9.99 7.60 -6.04
N ARG A 82 10.20 6.64 -5.12
CA ARG A 82 10.62 5.27 -5.45
C ARG A 82 9.57 4.55 -6.31
N ALA A 83 8.30 4.66 -5.94
CA ALA A 83 7.19 4.06 -6.67
C ALA A 83 7.05 4.64 -8.09
N HIS A 84 7.10 5.97 -8.21
CA HIS A 84 7.07 6.64 -9.51
C HIS A 84 8.23 6.19 -10.42
N LYS A 85 9.46 6.16 -9.88
CA LYS A 85 10.64 5.69 -10.63
C LYS A 85 10.50 4.24 -11.07
N ALA A 86 9.99 3.35 -10.20
CA ALA A 86 9.77 1.95 -10.53
C ALA A 86 8.77 1.79 -11.69
N MET A 87 7.64 2.51 -11.62
CA MET A 87 6.61 2.47 -12.67
C MET A 87 7.11 3.04 -14.01
N LYS A 88 7.82 4.18 -13.97
CA LYS A 88 8.44 4.81 -15.15
C LYS A 88 9.47 3.89 -15.82
N ASN A 89 10.17 3.07 -15.03
CA ASN A 89 11.14 2.08 -15.51
C ASN A 89 10.49 0.75 -15.92
N GLY A 90 9.16 0.66 -16.01
CA GLY A 90 8.46 -0.54 -16.45
C GLY A 90 8.50 -1.72 -15.47
N LYS A 91 8.80 -1.50 -14.19
CA LYS A 91 8.83 -2.58 -13.18
C LYS A 91 7.41 -3.05 -12.89
N SER A 92 7.17 -4.36 -12.89
CA SER A 92 5.84 -4.91 -12.62
C SER A 92 5.92 -6.27 -11.90
N PRO A 93 5.08 -6.53 -10.89
CA PRO A 93 4.22 -5.54 -10.21
C PRO A 93 5.02 -4.60 -9.29
N VAL A 94 4.56 -3.36 -9.13
CA VAL A 94 4.99 -2.47 -8.03
C VAL A 94 4.02 -2.67 -6.87
N ILE A 95 4.53 -3.01 -5.69
CA ILE A 95 3.73 -3.32 -4.50
C ILE A 95 4.03 -2.27 -3.44
N ILE A 96 3.00 -1.59 -2.95
CA ILE A 96 3.11 -0.62 -1.85
C ILE A 96 2.60 -1.29 -0.57
N ASP A 97 3.52 -1.61 0.35
CA ASP A 97 3.24 -2.25 1.64
C ASP A 97 3.09 -1.19 2.75
N ASN A 98 2.03 -0.40 2.64
CA ASN A 98 1.64 0.61 3.62
C ASN A 98 0.29 0.25 4.26
N THR A 99 -0.12 0.95 5.32
CA THR A 99 -1.41 0.73 5.98
C THR A 99 -2.60 1.11 5.09
N ASN A 100 -2.50 2.25 4.38
CA ASN A 100 -3.50 2.74 3.44
C ASN A 100 -4.93 2.68 4.02
N ILE A 101 -5.08 3.28 5.21
CA ILE A 101 -6.31 3.37 5.99
C ILE A 101 -7.33 4.23 5.23
N HIS A 102 -6.87 5.37 4.72
CA HIS A 102 -7.68 6.35 4.01
C HIS A 102 -7.39 6.34 2.51
N ALA A 103 -8.41 6.60 1.68
CA ALA A 103 -8.30 6.67 0.23
C ALA A 103 -7.26 7.71 -0.22
N TRP A 104 -7.18 8.85 0.46
CA TRP A 104 -6.27 9.95 0.11
C TRP A 104 -4.79 9.57 0.24
N GLU A 105 -4.45 8.61 1.13
CA GLU A 105 -3.08 8.11 1.28
C GLU A 105 -2.58 7.39 0.02
N MET A 106 -3.51 6.76 -0.70
CA MET A 106 -3.22 6.01 -1.93
C MET A 106 -3.24 6.87 -3.20
N LYS A 107 -3.89 8.04 -3.15
CA LYS A 107 -4.10 8.92 -4.31
C LYS A 107 -2.83 9.23 -5.10
N PRO A 108 -1.68 9.57 -4.49
CA PRO A 108 -0.44 9.82 -5.23
C PRO A 108 0.00 8.62 -6.08
N TYR A 109 -0.10 7.40 -5.55
CA TYR A 109 0.28 6.18 -6.28
C TYR A 109 -0.69 5.86 -7.41
N VAL A 110 -2.00 6.05 -7.19
CA VAL A 110 -3.03 5.84 -8.22
C VAL A 110 -2.86 6.82 -9.38
N MET A 111 -2.51 8.08 -9.09
CA MET A 111 -2.19 9.08 -10.11
C MET A 111 -0.98 8.66 -10.95
N MET A 112 0.11 8.23 -10.32
CA MET A 112 1.31 7.71 -11.01
C MET A 112 0.99 6.49 -11.87
N ALA A 113 0.17 5.56 -11.37
CA ALA A 113 -0.26 4.39 -12.13
C ALA A 113 -1.05 4.78 -13.37
N ARG A 114 -1.98 5.74 -13.25
CA ARG A 114 -2.75 6.27 -14.39
C ARG A 114 -1.83 6.87 -15.46
N GLU A 115 -0.87 7.70 -15.06
CA GLU A 115 0.11 8.34 -15.96
C GLU A 115 0.98 7.32 -16.70
N ASN A 116 1.35 6.23 -16.02
CA ASN A 116 2.20 5.18 -16.58
C ASN A 116 1.41 4.00 -17.19
N ARG A 117 0.08 4.10 -17.27
CA ARG A 117 -0.85 3.06 -17.77
C ARG A 117 -0.76 1.72 -17.01
N TYR A 118 -0.62 1.77 -15.68
CA TYR A 118 -0.64 0.59 -14.82
C TYR A 118 -2.06 0.23 -14.40
N GLU A 119 -2.35 -1.07 -14.32
CA GLU A 119 -3.53 -1.60 -13.64
C GLU A 119 -3.38 -1.37 -12.14
N VAL A 120 -4.39 -0.80 -11.48
CA VAL A 120 -4.40 -0.59 -10.02
C VAL A 120 -5.21 -1.68 -9.35
N VAL A 121 -4.59 -2.39 -8.42
CA VAL A 121 -5.22 -3.43 -7.60
C VAL A 121 -5.10 -3.04 -6.13
N PHE A 122 -6.24 -2.97 -5.44
CA PHE A 122 -6.28 -2.83 -3.98
C PHE A 122 -6.37 -4.21 -3.37
N GLN A 123 -5.48 -4.54 -2.44
CA GLN A 123 -5.43 -5.89 -1.88
C GLN A 123 -5.27 -5.86 -0.36
N GLU A 124 -6.14 -6.59 0.33
CA GLU A 124 -6.07 -6.77 1.77
C GLU A 124 -5.52 -8.17 2.11
N PRO A 125 -4.82 -8.34 3.25
CA PRO A 125 -4.59 -9.65 3.81
C PRO A 125 -5.91 -10.39 4.06
N ASP A 126 -5.96 -11.67 3.71
CA ASP A 126 -7.09 -12.54 4.05
C ASP A 126 -6.81 -13.31 5.35
N THR A 127 -6.66 -12.56 6.44
CA THR A 127 -6.47 -13.14 7.76
C THR A 127 -7.74 -12.99 8.60
N PRO A 128 -8.17 -14.03 9.35
CA PRO A 128 -9.41 -13.97 10.13
C PRO A 128 -9.35 -12.92 11.25
N TRP A 129 -8.15 -12.47 11.64
CA TRP A 129 -7.94 -11.45 12.67
C TRP A 129 -7.70 -10.04 12.12
N LYS A 130 -7.82 -9.79 10.80
CA LYS A 130 -7.42 -8.50 10.18
C LYS A 130 -8.12 -7.25 10.75
N PHE A 131 -9.23 -7.43 11.46
CA PHE A 131 -9.96 -6.37 12.19
C PHE A 131 -10.12 -6.64 13.71
N ASN A 132 -9.44 -7.65 14.26
CA ASN A 132 -9.44 -7.94 15.70
C ASN A 132 -8.32 -7.16 16.39
N VAL A 133 -8.65 -6.06 17.07
CA VAL A 133 -7.68 -5.13 17.66
C VAL A 133 -6.75 -5.80 18.68
N ARG A 134 -7.23 -6.78 19.46
CA ARG A 134 -6.38 -7.51 20.41
C ARG A 134 -5.33 -8.35 19.69
N GLU A 135 -5.75 -9.11 18.68
CA GLU A 135 -4.82 -9.91 17.87
C GLU A 135 -3.85 -9.04 17.06
N LEU A 136 -4.32 -7.93 16.51
CA LEU A 136 -3.49 -6.96 15.79
C LEU A 136 -2.41 -6.37 16.71
N THR A 137 -2.80 -5.97 17.92
CA THR A 137 -1.85 -5.46 18.93
C THR A 137 -0.78 -6.50 19.25
N ARG A 138 -1.18 -7.76 19.47
CA ARG A 138 -0.24 -8.86 19.75
C ARG A 138 0.74 -9.15 18.60
N ARG A 139 0.30 -8.95 17.35
CA ARG A 139 1.06 -9.33 16.14
C ARG A 139 1.83 -8.19 15.50
N ASN A 140 1.57 -6.94 15.87
CA ASN A 140 2.22 -5.80 15.22
C ASN A 140 3.66 -5.63 15.74
N ILE A 141 4.61 -5.56 14.82
CA ILE A 141 6.06 -5.51 15.12
C ILE A 141 6.59 -4.09 15.34
N HIS A 142 5.83 -3.07 14.96
CA HIS A 142 6.19 -1.65 15.14
C HIS A 142 5.68 -1.09 16.47
N HIS A 143 5.15 -1.95 17.35
CA HIS A 143 4.62 -1.60 18.67
C HIS A 143 3.61 -0.45 18.67
N VAL A 144 2.80 -0.35 17.60
CA VAL A 144 1.69 0.60 17.53
C VAL A 144 0.73 0.32 18.70
N PRO A 145 0.46 1.31 19.57
CA PRO A 145 -0.40 1.11 20.74
C PRO A 145 -1.81 0.64 20.37
N GLN A 146 -2.41 -0.20 21.22
CA GLN A 146 -3.76 -0.74 21.01
C GLN A 146 -4.79 0.35 20.73
N GLN A 147 -4.76 1.46 21.48
CA GLN A 147 -5.68 2.58 21.30
C GLN A 147 -5.52 3.23 19.92
N LYS A 148 -4.29 3.31 19.39
CA LYS A 148 -4.04 3.82 18.04
C LYS A 148 -4.55 2.86 16.98
N ILE A 149 -4.34 1.54 17.16
CA ILE A 149 -4.92 0.52 16.26
C ILE A 149 -6.45 0.58 16.27
N GLN A 150 -7.07 0.81 17.43
CA GLN A 150 -8.53 0.98 17.55
C GLN A 150 -9.01 2.20 16.74
N ARG A 151 -8.38 3.36 16.88
CA ARG A 151 -8.71 4.55 16.06
C ARG A 151 -8.51 4.29 14.56
N MET A 152 -7.37 3.70 14.18
CA MET A 152 -7.11 3.33 12.78
C MET A 152 -8.15 2.36 12.22
N LYS A 153 -8.72 1.48 13.05
CA LYS A 153 -9.81 0.58 12.66
C LYS A 153 -11.12 1.34 12.44
N GLU A 154 -11.47 2.25 13.34
CA GLU A 154 -12.67 3.09 13.23
C GLU A 154 -12.63 3.99 11.99
N GLU A 155 -11.42 4.47 11.65
CA GLU A 155 -11.16 5.30 10.49
C GLU A 155 -10.97 4.51 9.18
N TYR A 156 -10.91 3.18 9.22
CA TYR A 156 -10.57 2.37 8.06
C TYR A 156 -11.65 2.44 6.97
N GLU A 157 -11.32 3.03 5.82
CA GLU A 157 -12.26 3.18 4.72
C GLU A 157 -12.44 1.87 3.93
N HIS A 158 -13.64 1.32 3.95
CA HIS A 158 -14.00 0.10 3.22
C HIS A 158 -14.39 0.39 1.75
N ASN A 159 -14.42 -0.65 0.92
CA ASN A 159 -14.94 -0.60 -0.45
C ASN A 159 -14.29 0.47 -1.36
N VAL A 160 -12.99 0.74 -1.16
CA VAL A 160 -12.26 1.72 -1.95
C VAL A 160 -12.14 1.26 -3.40
N THR A 161 -12.39 2.19 -4.32
CA THR A 161 -12.27 1.99 -5.76
C THR A 161 -11.26 2.96 -6.34
N PHE A 162 -10.84 2.72 -7.59
CA PHE A 162 -10.00 3.66 -8.32
C PHE A 162 -10.61 5.07 -8.34
N HIS A 163 -11.93 5.18 -8.53
CA HIS A 163 -12.62 6.46 -8.59
C HIS A 163 -12.68 7.16 -7.23
N SER A 164 -13.02 6.43 -6.16
CA SER A 164 -13.07 7.02 -4.81
C SER A 164 -11.70 7.52 -4.35
N VAL A 165 -10.62 6.82 -4.71
CA VAL A 165 -9.25 7.31 -4.45
C VAL A 165 -8.95 8.60 -5.22
N LEU A 166 -9.30 8.69 -6.51
CA LEU A 166 -9.04 9.91 -7.28
C LEU A 166 -9.82 11.12 -6.77
N GLN A 167 -11.00 10.92 -6.20
CA GLN A 167 -11.84 11.99 -5.64
C GLN A 167 -11.50 12.33 -4.18
N SER A 168 -10.82 11.44 -3.46
CA SER A 168 -10.46 11.67 -2.05
C SER A 168 -9.54 12.88 -1.84
N GLU A 169 -9.65 13.52 -0.69
CA GLU A 169 -8.81 14.64 -0.28
C GLU A 169 -8.25 14.43 1.13
N LYS A 170 -7.05 14.93 1.37
CA LYS A 170 -6.43 14.88 2.70
C LYS A 170 -7.08 15.96 3.58
N PRO A 171 -7.55 15.64 4.80
CA PRO A 171 -8.13 16.63 5.70
C PRO A 171 -7.19 17.82 5.99
N GLY A 172 -7.78 19.00 6.15
CA GLY A 172 -7.06 20.24 6.46
C GLY A 172 -6.32 20.19 7.81
N ARG A 173 -5.39 21.12 8.07
CA ARG A 173 -4.70 21.19 9.38
C ARG A 173 -5.66 21.48 10.55
N ALA A 174 -6.72 22.25 10.33
CA ALA A 174 -7.68 22.65 11.38
C ALA A 174 -8.57 21.50 11.89
N GLU A 175 -8.86 20.51 11.05
CA GLU A 175 -9.69 19.34 11.42
C GLU A 175 -8.92 18.27 12.20
N ARG A 176 -7.58 18.34 12.23
CA ARG A 176 -6.72 17.41 12.98
C ARG A 176 -6.68 17.71 14.49
N SER A 177 -7.18 18.88 14.91
CA SER A 177 -7.18 19.33 16.32
C SER A 177 -8.31 18.75 17.16
N SER A 178 -9.36 18.20 16.55
CA SER A 178 -10.51 17.59 17.25
C SER A 178 -10.29 16.12 17.62
N SER A 179 -9.25 15.49 17.06
CA SER A 179 -8.75 14.18 17.51
C SER A 179 -7.61 14.43 18.50
N GLY A 180 -7.88 14.15 19.78
CA GLY A 180 -6.96 14.42 20.90
C GLY A 180 -5.51 13.95 20.67
N PRO A 181 -4.55 14.49 21.44
CA PRO A 181 -3.15 14.61 21.06
C PRO A 181 -2.61 13.35 20.40
N ASN A 182 -2.14 13.51 19.16
CA ASN A 182 -1.27 12.57 18.47
C ASN A 182 0.06 12.54 19.24
N ALA A 183 0.08 11.84 20.37
CA ALA A 183 1.32 11.55 21.06
C ALA A 183 2.17 10.71 20.10
N ALA A 184 3.24 11.35 19.61
CA ALA A 184 4.39 10.67 19.05
C ALA A 184 4.76 9.50 19.97
N TYR A 185 4.43 8.28 19.56
CA TYR A 185 4.86 7.09 20.25
C TYR A 185 6.32 6.87 19.87
N VAL A 186 7.22 7.12 20.81
CA VAL A 186 8.63 6.74 20.73
C VAL A 186 8.73 5.31 21.28
N PRO A 187 9.06 4.30 20.46
CA PRO A 187 9.28 2.95 20.98
C PRO A 187 10.49 2.95 21.92
N LEU A 188 10.29 2.47 23.16
CA LEU A 188 11.42 2.11 24.02
C LEU A 188 12.18 0.96 23.36
N ILE A 189 13.38 1.25 22.87
CA ILE A 189 14.30 0.30 22.26
C ILE A 189 14.59 -0.83 23.26
N GLN A 190 14.17 -2.06 22.93
CA GLN A 190 14.70 -3.24 23.59
C GLN A 190 16.11 -3.48 23.03
N GLN A 191 17.12 -3.15 23.84
CA GLN A 191 18.46 -3.69 23.69
C GLN A 191 18.35 -5.22 23.80
N LYS A 192 18.47 -5.93 22.68
CA LYS A 192 18.97 -7.31 22.72
C LYS A 192 20.37 -7.32 22.12
N SER A 193 21.32 -7.23 23.04
CA SER A 193 22.74 -7.48 22.84
C SER A 193 22.94 -8.84 22.15
N LEU A 194 23.69 -8.81 21.06
CA LEU A 194 24.42 -9.95 20.52
C LEU A 194 25.41 -10.45 21.58
N LYS A 195 24.96 -11.40 22.38
CA LYS A 195 25.76 -12.46 23.03
C LYS A 195 24.85 -13.67 22.87
N ASP A 196 25.04 -14.51 21.86
CA ASP A 196 26.04 -15.57 21.92
C ASP A 196 26.62 -15.89 20.52
N THR A 197 27.90 -15.59 20.34
CA THR A 197 28.77 -16.30 19.39
C THR A 197 30.18 -16.24 19.95
N LYS A 198 30.55 -17.31 20.64
CA LYS A 198 31.88 -17.77 21.12
C LYS A 198 31.51 -18.93 22.05
N ILE A 199 31.86 -20.20 21.82
CA ILE A 199 32.95 -20.87 21.10
C ILE A 199 32.36 -22.15 20.50
#